data_AF-A0ABD2S7K6-F1
#
_entry.id   AF-A0ABD2S7K6-F1
#
_cell.length_a   1.000
_cell.length_b   1.000
_cell.length_c   1.000
_cell.angle_alpha   90.00
_cell.angle_beta   90.00
_cell.angle_gamma   90.00
#
_symmetry.space_group_name_H-M   'P 1'
#
loop_
_entity.id
_entity.type
_entity.pdbx_description
1 polymer ?
#
loop_
_entity_poly.entity_id
_entity_poly.type
_entity_poly.pdbx_seq_one_letter_code
_entity_poly.pdbx_strand_id
1 'polypeptide(L)'
;MATSRKLRAFKNWMKSQHVECSDALDVVVTTNSSAVSVRALCDLNVGDLVATIPKESCLTVKTSGARQMIEESDLEGILALAVVIMYERSLGPLSPWFGYLQLLPYSEPIPLLWSLSQIDSLLAGTELHKIVKDDKALIYEDWKECIEPLLTSVSLQLKAEHFGVTEYLAAKSLIASRSFEIDDYHGCGMVPLADLFNHKTGAEDVHFTSSYAELNNDADNENYGNDKTHSGGECLQRSDLESSHSELDDDAHSDKHGNDNNEPTNVNSRDESISGSYSEFSSVSEDDLTVLEMIMVKKVEAGAEVRRS
;
A
#
# COMPACT_ATOMS: atom_id res chain seq x y z
N MET A 1 29.96 5.09 -1.33
CA MET A 1 30.12 5.09 0.15
C MET A 1 28.81 5.36 0.89
N ALA A 2 27.99 6.35 0.52
CA ALA A 2 26.72 6.63 1.21
C ALA A 2 25.67 5.50 1.06
N THR A 3 25.50 4.95 -0.14
CA THR A 3 24.59 3.83 -0.43
C THR A 3 24.92 2.57 0.36
N SER A 4 26.20 2.19 0.45
CA SER A 4 26.64 1.06 1.29
C SER A 4 26.35 1.27 2.78
N ARG A 5 26.41 2.52 3.28
CA ARG A 5 26.02 2.82 4.67
C ARG A 5 24.52 2.68 4.89
N LYS A 6 23.69 3.18 3.96
CA LYS A 6 22.23 3.05 4.00
C LYS A 6 21.80 1.58 3.99
N LEU A 7 22.37 0.78 3.08
CA LEU A 7 22.09 -0.65 3.01
C LEU A 7 22.49 -1.39 4.29
N ARG A 8 23.64 -1.06 4.88
CA ARG A 8 24.05 -1.64 6.17
C ARG A 8 23.12 -1.22 7.31
N ALA A 9 22.67 0.04 7.33
CA ALA A 9 21.69 0.52 8.30
C ALA A 9 20.37 -0.23 8.14
N PHE A 10 19.90 -0.45 6.91
CA PHE A 10 18.71 -1.24 6.62
C PHE A 10 18.84 -2.70 7.07
N LYS A 11 19.96 -3.38 6.74
CA LYS A 11 20.20 -4.76 7.20
C LYS A 11 20.24 -4.88 8.73
N ASN A 12 20.79 -3.89 9.43
CA ASN A 12 20.77 -3.85 10.89
C ASN A 12 19.36 -3.57 11.44
N TRP A 13 18.62 -2.69 10.78
CA TRP A 13 17.24 -2.37 11.14
C TRP A 13 16.32 -3.59 10.99
N MET A 14 16.43 -4.34 9.88
CA MET A 14 15.68 -5.59 9.68
C MET A 14 15.89 -6.56 10.85
N LYS A 15 17.15 -6.76 11.25
CA LYS A 15 17.48 -7.61 12.42
C LYS A 15 16.84 -7.12 13.72
N SER A 16 16.76 -5.81 13.92
CA SER A 16 16.11 -5.23 15.12
C SER A 16 14.59 -5.32 15.11
N GLN A 17 13.99 -5.50 13.93
CA GLN A 17 12.54 -5.63 13.73
C GLN A 17 12.12 -7.07 13.46
N HIS A 18 13.02 -8.03 13.64
CA HIS A 18 12.78 -9.47 13.37
C HIS A 18 12.34 -9.75 11.92
N VAL A 19 12.73 -8.91 10.96
CA VAL A 19 12.55 -9.19 9.54
C VAL A 19 13.64 -10.16 9.10
N GLU A 20 13.23 -11.35 8.67
CA GLU A 20 14.11 -12.41 8.21
C GLU A 20 14.18 -12.39 6.67
N CYS A 21 15.40 -12.45 6.15
CA CYS A 21 15.67 -12.54 4.72
C CYS A 21 16.62 -13.71 4.49
N SER A 22 16.26 -14.59 3.57
CA SER A 22 17.06 -15.76 3.24
C SER A 22 18.47 -15.36 2.79
N ASP A 23 19.47 -16.09 3.28
CA ASP A 23 20.88 -15.94 2.84
C ASP A 23 21.07 -16.30 1.36
N ALA A 24 20.04 -16.85 0.71
CA ALA A 24 19.98 -17.05 -0.74
C ALA A 24 19.71 -15.76 -1.52
N LEU A 25 19.40 -14.64 -0.85
CA LEU A 25 19.13 -13.34 -1.48
C LEU A 25 20.20 -12.30 -1.13
N ASP A 26 20.50 -11.42 -2.09
CA ASP A 26 21.25 -10.19 -1.83
C ASP A 26 20.48 -8.95 -2.32
N VAL A 27 20.42 -7.96 -1.44
CA VAL A 27 19.84 -6.65 -1.72
C VAL A 27 20.94 -5.75 -2.28
N VAL A 28 20.84 -5.44 -3.57
CA VAL A 28 21.83 -4.67 -4.32
C VAL A 28 21.33 -3.25 -4.56
N VAL A 29 22.12 -2.25 -4.16
CA VAL A 29 21.85 -0.83 -4.43
C VAL A 29 22.74 -0.35 -5.58
N THR A 30 22.12 0.08 -6.67
CA THR A 30 22.82 0.60 -7.85
C THR A 30 23.44 1.96 -7.54
N THR A 31 24.76 2.10 -7.72
CA THR A 31 25.54 3.26 -7.27
C THR A 31 25.12 4.59 -7.89
N ASN A 32 24.48 4.58 -9.06
CA ASN A 32 24.19 5.78 -9.84
C ASN A 32 22.73 6.24 -9.76
N SER A 33 21.79 5.31 -9.53
CA SER A 33 20.35 5.61 -9.46
C SER A 33 19.78 5.50 -8.04
N SER A 34 20.56 4.98 -7.08
CA SER A 34 20.03 4.51 -5.78
C SER A 34 18.91 3.48 -5.91
N ALA A 35 18.69 2.92 -7.11
CA ALA A 35 17.70 1.87 -7.34
C ALA A 35 18.13 0.61 -6.59
N VAL A 36 17.16 -0.01 -5.93
CA VAL A 36 17.33 -1.26 -5.21
C VAL A 36 16.84 -2.41 -6.08
N SER A 37 17.53 -3.54 -6.02
CA SER A 37 17.12 -4.78 -6.67
C SER A 37 17.50 -5.96 -5.78
N VAL A 38 16.75 -7.05 -5.84
CA VAL A 38 17.03 -8.27 -5.08
C VAL A 38 17.50 -9.34 -6.04
N ARG A 39 18.62 -10.01 -5.72
CA ARG A 39 19.22 -11.05 -6.58
C ARG A 39 19.39 -12.36 -5.84
N ALA A 40 19.21 -13.45 -6.56
CA ALA A 40 19.48 -14.79 -6.06
C ALA A 40 21.00 -15.05 -6.00
N LEU A 41 21.49 -15.57 -4.89
CA LEU A 41 22.87 -16.01 -4.69
C LEU A 41 23.07 -17.49 -5.00
N CYS A 42 21.98 -18.27 -4.97
CA CYS A 42 21.91 -19.65 -5.42
C CYS A 42 20.62 -19.88 -6.21
N ASP A 43 20.46 -21.08 -6.76
CA ASP A 43 19.19 -21.47 -7.37
C ASP A 43 18.08 -21.47 -6.32
N LEU A 44 16.95 -20.85 -6.65
CA LEU A 44 15.72 -20.82 -5.87
C LEU A 44 14.65 -21.65 -6.59
N ASN A 45 13.95 -22.50 -5.86
CA ASN A 45 12.89 -23.38 -6.36
C ASN A 45 11.51 -22.90 -5.90
N VAL A 46 10.48 -23.38 -6.58
CA VAL A 46 9.08 -23.14 -6.18
C VAL A 46 8.85 -23.69 -4.78
N GLY A 47 8.23 -22.89 -3.91
CA GLY A 47 7.97 -23.22 -2.51
C GLY A 47 9.07 -22.79 -1.54
N ASP A 48 10.20 -22.27 -2.03
CA ASP A 48 11.26 -21.76 -1.14
C ASP A 48 10.76 -20.49 -0.43
N LEU A 49 10.77 -20.50 0.91
CA LEU A 49 10.53 -19.32 1.74
C LEU A 49 11.77 -18.42 1.70
N VAL A 50 11.61 -17.19 1.21
CA VAL A 50 12.73 -16.25 1.01
C VAL A 50 12.71 -15.05 1.94
N ALA A 51 11.58 -14.74 2.57
CA ALA A 51 11.51 -13.76 3.64
C ALA A 51 10.31 -13.99 4.57
N THR A 52 10.48 -13.58 5.82
CA THR A 52 9.41 -13.51 6.84
C THR A 52 9.44 -12.12 7.46
N ILE A 53 8.32 -11.41 7.42
CA ILE A 53 8.21 -9.99 7.79
C ILE A 53 7.11 -9.85 8.84
N PRO A 54 7.43 -9.51 10.10
CA PRO A 54 6.41 -9.23 11.11
C PRO A 54 5.53 -8.05 10.67
N LYS A 55 4.21 -8.18 10.81
CA LYS A 55 3.25 -7.12 10.45
C LYS A 55 3.48 -5.84 11.26
N GLU A 56 3.90 -5.97 12.52
CA GLU A 56 4.31 -4.86 13.39
C GLU A 56 5.53 -4.08 12.86
N SER A 57 6.36 -4.70 12.01
CA SER A 57 7.48 -4.01 11.35
C SER A 57 7.04 -3.19 10.13
N CYS A 58 5.83 -3.43 9.61
CA CYS A 58 5.29 -2.70 8.47
C CYS A 58 4.96 -1.26 8.87
N LEU A 59 5.11 -0.32 7.93
CA LEU A 59 4.72 1.07 8.17
C LEU A 59 3.26 1.25 7.75
N THR A 60 2.38 1.32 8.76
CA THR A 60 0.93 1.44 8.61
C THR A 60 0.40 2.53 9.54
N VAL A 61 -0.89 2.88 9.41
CA VAL A 61 -1.56 3.73 10.40
C VAL A 61 -1.53 3.11 11.79
N LYS A 62 -1.67 1.78 11.91
CA LYS A 62 -1.75 1.09 13.20
C LYS A 62 -0.42 1.04 13.95
N THR A 63 0.68 0.94 13.23
CA THR A 63 2.03 0.80 13.80
C THR A 63 2.71 2.15 14.04
N SER A 64 2.40 3.19 13.27
CA SER A 64 3.05 4.50 13.37
C SER A 64 2.70 5.28 14.64
N GLY A 65 3.65 6.11 15.10
CA GLY A 65 3.43 7.09 16.16
C GLY A 65 2.41 8.18 15.80
N ALA A 66 2.06 8.33 14.52
CA ALA A 66 1.02 9.26 14.04
C ALA A 66 -0.42 8.76 14.29
N ARG A 67 -0.60 7.50 14.71
CA ARG A 67 -1.90 6.83 14.81
C ARG A 67 -2.98 7.67 15.48
N GLN A 68 -2.69 8.20 16.68
CA GLN A 68 -3.67 8.97 17.44
C GLN A 68 -4.12 10.23 16.69
N MET A 69 -3.21 10.94 16.04
CA MET A 69 -3.53 12.15 15.27
C MET A 69 -4.38 11.85 14.05
N ILE A 70 -4.12 10.72 13.38
CA ILE A 70 -4.89 10.25 12.24
C ILE A 70 -6.32 9.88 12.67
N GLU A 71 -6.46 9.12 13.76
CA GLU A 71 -7.76 8.74 14.33
C GLU A 71 -8.55 9.95 14.83
N GLU A 72 -7.90 10.94 15.45
CA GLU A 72 -8.53 12.20 15.87
C GLU A 72 -9.01 13.07 14.70
N SER A 73 -8.37 12.95 13.54
CA SER A 73 -8.64 13.75 12.35
C SER A 73 -9.51 13.03 11.33
N ASP A 74 -9.98 11.82 11.66
CA ASP A 74 -10.84 10.98 10.81
C ASP A 74 -10.24 10.74 9.41
N LEU A 75 -8.92 10.60 9.35
CA LEU A 75 -8.21 10.32 8.10
C LEU A 75 -8.17 8.82 7.87
N GLU A 76 -8.51 8.41 6.65
CA GLU A 76 -8.58 6.99 6.28
C GLU A 76 -7.77 6.69 5.01
N GLY A 77 -7.60 5.39 4.76
CA GLY A 77 -6.99 4.86 3.53
C GLY A 77 -5.63 5.46 3.18
N ILE A 78 -5.47 5.77 1.90
CA ILE A 78 -4.21 6.27 1.32
C ILE A 78 -3.83 7.66 1.86
N LEU A 79 -4.83 8.49 2.15
CA LEU A 79 -4.60 9.82 2.72
C LEU A 79 -3.93 9.70 4.10
N ALA A 80 -4.45 8.82 4.96
CA ALA A 80 -3.86 8.52 6.26
C ALA A 80 -2.45 7.95 6.12
N LEU A 81 -2.23 6.98 5.23
CA LEU A 81 -0.91 6.38 5.01
C LEU A 81 0.11 7.41 4.50
N ALA A 82 -0.31 8.37 3.67
CA ALA A 82 0.58 9.44 3.21
C ALA A 82 1.02 10.33 4.39
N VAL A 83 0.10 10.69 5.29
CA VAL A 83 0.40 11.43 6.52
C VAL A 83 1.35 10.65 7.44
N VAL A 84 1.17 9.32 7.57
CA VAL A 84 2.10 8.44 8.28
C VAL A 84 3.52 8.55 7.73
N ILE A 85 3.69 8.43 6.41
CA ILE A 85 5.00 8.51 5.76
C ILE A 85 5.63 9.89 5.99
N MET A 86 4.86 10.96 5.87
CA MET A 86 5.31 12.34 6.12
C MET A 86 5.76 12.52 7.58
N TYR A 87 4.96 12.02 8.52
CA TYR A 87 5.28 12.05 9.95
C TYR A 87 6.56 11.29 10.28
N GLU A 88 6.69 10.03 9.87
CA GLU A 88 7.89 9.23 10.18
C GLU A 88 9.15 9.82 9.51
N ARG A 89 9.02 10.40 8.31
CA ARG A 89 10.12 11.14 7.69
C ARG A 89 10.54 12.37 8.48
N SER A 90 9.58 13.10 9.05
CA SER A 90 9.83 14.32 9.84
C SER A 90 10.65 14.06 11.11
N LEU A 91 10.56 12.83 11.65
CA LEU A 91 11.32 12.41 12.83
C LEU A 91 12.78 12.09 12.51
N GLY A 92 13.11 11.80 11.24
CA GLY A 92 14.45 11.42 10.82
C GLY A 92 14.96 10.25 11.66
N PRO A 93 16.17 10.32 12.26
CA PRO A 93 16.73 9.24 13.08
C PRO A 93 15.92 8.82 14.30
N LEU A 94 14.92 9.61 14.72
CA LEU A 94 14.02 9.25 15.82
C LEU A 94 12.88 8.32 15.38
N SER A 95 12.62 8.22 14.08
CA SER A 95 11.62 7.27 13.56
C SER A 95 12.09 5.84 13.75
N PRO A 96 11.22 4.93 14.25
CA PRO A 96 11.49 3.51 14.25
C PRO A 96 11.81 2.98 12.85
N TRP A 97 11.28 3.58 11.78
CA TRP A 97 11.48 3.18 10.38
C TRP A 97 12.63 3.89 9.68
N PHE A 98 13.45 4.70 10.38
CA PHE A 98 14.53 5.45 9.74
C PHE A 98 15.51 4.56 8.95
N GLY A 99 15.79 3.35 9.45
CA GLY A 99 16.63 2.35 8.77
C GLY A 99 16.10 1.95 7.39
N TYR A 100 14.78 1.85 7.28
CA TYR A 100 14.05 1.50 6.07
C TYR A 100 13.81 2.71 5.16
N LEU A 101 13.24 3.80 5.69
CA LEU A 101 12.90 5.00 4.91
C LEU A 101 14.11 5.66 4.25
N GLN A 102 15.30 5.57 4.85
CA GLN A 102 16.51 6.15 4.25
C GLN A 102 17.01 5.36 3.02
N LEU A 103 16.60 4.10 2.87
CA LEU A 103 16.96 3.25 1.73
C LEU A 103 16.11 3.60 0.50
N LEU A 104 14.84 3.96 0.71
CA LEU A 104 13.90 4.33 -0.35
C LEU A 104 14.29 5.63 -1.05
N PRO A 105 13.88 5.82 -2.32
CA PRO A 105 13.90 7.15 -2.92
C PRO A 105 12.96 8.10 -2.17
N TYR A 106 13.20 9.40 -2.31
CA TYR A 106 12.30 10.38 -1.69
C TYR A 106 10.90 10.35 -2.31
N SER A 107 10.84 10.19 -3.63
CA SER A 107 9.63 10.06 -4.43
C SER A 107 9.91 9.18 -5.65
N GLU A 108 8.86 8.63 -6.23
CA GLU A 108 8.94 7.83 -7.47
C GLU A 108 8.61 8.68 -8.70
N PRO A 109 9.21 8.40 -9.87
CA PRO A 109 9.09 9.27 -11.04
C PRO A 109 7.76 9.09 -11.77
N ILE A 110 6.65 9.47 -11.13
CA ILE A 110 5.30 9.41 -11.71
C ILE A 110 4.88 10.74 -12.37
N PRO A 111 4.02 10.72 -13.41
CA PRO A 111 3.58 11.93 -14.11
C PRO A 111 2.97 13.01 -13.20
N LEU A 112 2.39 12.60 -12.07
CA LEU A 112 1.79 13.47 -11.08
C LEU A 112 2.79 14.46 -10.45
N LEU A 113 4.07 14.14 -10.44
CA LEU A 113 5.15 15.00 -9.95
C LEU A 113 5.71 15.94 -11.04
N TRP A 114 5.29 15.79 -12.29
CA TRP A 114 5.75 16.65 -13.38
C TRP A 114 5.12 18.04 -13.29
N SER A 115 5.78 19.02 -13.90
CA SER A 115 5.19 20.34 -14.10
C SER A 115 4.02 20.26 -15.10
N LEU A 116 3.09 21.23 -15.03
CA LEU A 116 2.00 21.32 -16.01
C LEU A 116 2.52 21.41 -17.45
N SER A 117 3.64 22.12 -17.66
CA SER A 117 4.27 22.21 -18.98
C SER A 117 4.84 20.87 -19.48
N GLN A 118 5.39 20.05 -18.59
CA GLN A 118 5.86 18.70 -18.93
C GLN A 118 4.68 17.79 -19.25
N ILE A 119 3.60 17.85 -18.46
CA ILE A 119 2.35 17.13 -18.73
C ILE A 119 1.80 17.52 -20.11
N ASP A 120 1.72 18.82 -20.39
CA ASP A 120 1.27 19.35 -21.69
C ASP A 120 2.14 18.94 -22.86
N SER A 121 3.46 18.90 -22.67
CA SER A 121 4.38 18.57 -23.75
C SER A 121 4.54 17.07 -23.99
N LEU A 122 4.49 16.25 -22.94
CA LEU A 122 4.87 14.84 -23.00
C LEU A 122 3.65 13.90 -23.06
N LEU A 123 2.50 14.31 -22.52
CA LEU A 123 1.29 13.50 -22.50
C LEU A 123 0.25 13.96 -23.52
N ALA A 124 0.44 15.07 -24.23
CA ALA A 124 -0.51 15.54 -25.23
C ALA A 124 -0.93 14.45 -26.22
N GLY A 125 -2.24 14.26 -26.36
CA GLY A 125 -2.83 13.24 -27.23
C GLY A 125 -2.98 11.86 -26.58
N THR A 126 -2.58 11.69 -25.32
CA THR A 126 -2.87 10.49 -24.51
C THR A 126 -4.06 10.73 -23.59
N GLU A 127 -4.76 9.66 -23.19
CA GLU A 127 -5.83 9.72 -22.19
C GLU A 127 -5.31 10.26 -20.84
N LEU A 128 -4.04 9.98 -20.51
CA LEU A 128 -3.40 10.42 -19.28
C LEU A 128 -3.22 11.95 -19.19
N HIS A 129 -3.27 12.67 -20.31
CA HIS A 129 -3.04 14.12 -20.30
C HIS A 129 -4.06 14.86 -19.42
N LYS A 130 -5.34 14.52 -19.57
CA LYS A 130 -6.42 15.13 -18.80
C LYS A 130 -6.45 14.55 -17.37
N ILE A 131 -6.38 13.22 -17.25
CA ILE A 131 -6.43 12.49 -15.98
C ILE A 131 -5.38 13.04 -15.01
N VAL A 132 -4.11 13.10 -15.41
CA VAL A 132 -3.02 13.55 -14.51
C VAL A 132 -3.21 15.00 -14.06
N LYS A 133 -3.86 15.87 -14.86
CA LYS A 133 -4.14 17.25 -14.45
C LYS A 133 -5.26 17.32 -13.41
N ASP A 134 -6.34 16.59 -13.66
CA ASP A 134 -7.50 16.53 -12.78
C ASP A 134 -7.09 15.91 -11.44
N ASP A 135 -6.37 14.78 -11.44
CA ASP A 135 -5.80 14.14 -10.24
C ASP A 135 -4.90 15.10 -9.45
N LYS A 136 -4.09 15.91 -10.14
CA LYS A 136 -3.19 16.86 -9.46
C LYS A 136 -3.97 17.97 -8.76
N ALA A 137 -5.13 18.37 -9.28
CA ALA A 137 -6.01 19.33 -8.63
C ALA A 137 -6.67 18.71 -7.39
N LEU A 138 -7.21 17.50 -7.51
CA LEU A 138 -7.82 16.76 -6.40
C LEU A 138 -6.83 16.53 -5.26
N ILE A 139 -5.60 16.13 -5.57
CA ILE A 139 -4.56 15.92 -4.55
C ILE A 139 -4.20 17.22 -3.83
N TYR A 140 -4.24 18.35 -4.53
CA TYR A 140 -4.02 19.65 -3.88
C TYR A 140 -5.19 20.01 -2.96
N GLU A 141 -6.42 19.72 -3.36
CA GLU A 141 -7.62 19.89 -2.55
C GLU A 141 -7.57 19.00 -1.29
N ASP A 142 -7.30 17.70 -1.43
CA ASP A 142 -7.08 16.77 -0.30
C ASP A 142 -6.06 17.33 0.70
N TRP A 143 -4.92 17.81 0.19
CA TRP A 143 -3.88 18.36 1.05
C TRP A 143 -4.38 19.57 1.82
N LYS A 144 -5.07 20.48 1.13
CA LYS A 144 -5.55 21.74 1.71
C LYS A 144 -6.67 21.51 2.73
N GLU A 145 -7.57 20.58 2.46
CA GLU A 145 -8.74 20.33 3.31
C GLU A 145 -8.44 19.38 4.47
N CYS A 146 -7.52 18.43 4.28
CA CYS A 146 -7.31 17.36 5.27
C CYS A 146 -5.93 17.41 5.95
N ILE A 147 -4.88 17.88 5.28
CA ILE A 147 -3.50 17.84 5.80
C ILE A 147 -3.07 19.20 6.37
N GLU A 148 -3.35 20.29 5.66
CA GLU A 148 -3.02 21.64 6.12
C GLU A 148 -3.60 21.95 7.51
N PRO A 149 -4.85 21.56 7.85
CA PRO A 149 -5.41 21.79 9.19
C PRO A 149 -4.65 21.08 10.32
N LEU A 150 -4.01 19.94 10.04
CA LEU A 150 -3.23 19.19 11.03
C LEU A 150 -2.08 20.02 11.61
N LEU A 151 -1.54 20.96 10.84
CA LEU A 151 -0.47 21.86 11.29
C LEU A 151 -0.90 22.82 12.39
N THR A 152 -2.20 23.04 12.53
CA THR A 152 -2.78 23.85 13.60
C THR A 152 -3.22 23.01 14.80
N SER A 153 -3.27 21.68 14.65
CA SER A 153 -3.64 20.78 15.72
C SER A 153 -2.55 20.73 16.79
N VAL A 154 -2.97 20.77 18.05
CA VAL A 154 -2.08 20.87 19.21
C VAL A 154 -1.44 19.52 19.57
N SER A 155 -1.96 18.41 19.04
CA SER A 155 -1.59 17.05 19.48
C SER A 155 -0.16 16.64 19.11
N LEU A 156 0.43 17.20 18.04
CA LEU A 156 1.83 16.95 17.67
C LEU A 156 2.48 18.25 17.19
N GLN A 157 3.70 18.54 17.67
CA GLN A 157 4.50 19.69 17.21
C GLN A 157 5.03 19.44 15.78
N LEU A 158 4.11 19.35 14.82
CA LEU A 158 4.43 19.13 13.42
C LEU A 158 5.18 20.34 12.88
N LYS A 159 6.29 20.06 12.19
CA LYS A 159 7.00 21.12 11.48
C LYS A 159 6.37 21.26 10.11
N ALA A 160 5.85 22.46 9.81
CA ALA A 160 5.23 22.77 8.52
C ALA A 160 6.10 22.41 7.31
N GLU A 161 7.43 22.43 7.45
CA GLU A 161 8.38 22.04 6.40
C GLU A 161 8.29 20.57 5.94
N HIS A 162 7.68 19.70 6.74
CA HIS A 162 7.52 18.27 6.42
C HIS A 162 6.11 17.90 5.95
N PHE A 163 5.20 18.87 5.93
CA PHE A 163 3.79 18.65 5.61
C PHE A 163 3.30 19.52 4.45
N GLY A 164 4.20 19.95 3.57
CA GLY A 164 3.84 20.66 2.35
C GLY A 164 3.24 19.74 1.28
N VAL A 165 2.65 20.35 0.25
CA VAL A 165 2.09 19.65 -0.92
C VAL A 165 3.14 18.76 -1.59
N THR A 166 4.39 19.20 -1.64
CA THR A 166 5.49 18.45 -2.27
C THR A 166 5.79 17.17 -1.48
N GLU A 167 5.80 17.25 -0.15
CA GLU A 167 6.01 16.12 0.75
C GLU A 167 4.84 15.12 0.63
N TYR A 168 3.61 15.62 0.53
CA TYR A 168 2.43 14.81 0.30
C TYR A 168 2.46 14.08 -1.04
N LEU A 169 2.76 14.78 -2.14
CA LEU A 169 2.94 14.17 -3.46
C LEU A 169 4.06 13.13 -3.46
N ALA A 170 5.17 13.39 -2.78
CA ALA A 170 6.26 12.45 -2.64
C ALA A 170 5.83 11.18 -1.88
N ALA A 171 5.06 11.31 -0.80
CA ALA A 171 4.49 10.18 -0.07
C ALA A 171 3.50 9.38 -0.94
N LYS A 172 2.54 10.04 -1.61
CA LYS A 172 1.60 9.36 -2.54
C LYS A 172 2.34 8.61 -3.63
N SER A 173 3.42 9.17 -4.19
CA SER A 173 4.20 8.49 -5.22
C SER A 173 4.87 7.20 -4.74
N LEU A 174 5.28 7.15 -3.46
CA LEU A 174 5.82 5.93 -2.90
C LEU A 174 4.72 4.89 -2.69
N ILE A 175 3.62 5.29 -2.04
CA ILE A 175 2.46 4.42 -1.83
C ILE A 175 2.06 3.77 -3.16
N ALA A 176 1.90 4.58 -4.21
CA ALA A 176 1.51 4.13 -5.53
C ALA A 176 2.40 3.07 -6.19
N SER A 177 3.62 2.89 -5.70
CA SER A 177 4.57 1.91 -6.25
C SER A 177 4.93 0.78 -5.30
N ARG A 178 4.65 0.93 -4.00
CA ARG A 178 5.27 0.14 -2.93
C ARG A 178 4.33 -0.31 -1.83
N SER A 179 3.12 0.24 -1.72
CA SER A 179 2.18 -0.19 -0.68
C SER A 179 1.48 -1.49 -1.05
N PHE A 180 1.23 -2.32 -0.04
CA PHE A 180 0.47 -3.56 -0.15
C PHE A 180 -0.73 -3.51 0.79
N GLU A 181 -1.81 -4.19 0.42
CA GLU A 181 -2.85 -4.59 1.37
C GLU A 181 -2.28 -5.69 2.28
N ILE A 182 -2.29 -5.48 3.61
CA ILE A 182 -1.69 -6.40 4.59
C ILE A 182 -2.75 -7.35 5.16
N ASP A 183 -3.79 -6.80 5.78
CA ASP A 183 -4.96 -7.50 6.31
C ASP A 183 -6.02 -6.47 6.78
N ASP A 184 -7.19 -6.94 7.21
CA ASP A 184 -8.29 -6.10 7.68
C ASP A 184 -7.94 -5.19 8.87
N TYR A 185 -6.92 -5.53 9.65
CA TYR A 185 -6.52 -4.73 10.82
C TYR A 185 -5.53 -3.62 10.45
N HIS A 186 -4.51 -3.96 9.67
CA HIS A 186 -3.45 -3.05 9.25
C HIS A 186 -3.84 -2.21 8.03
N GLY A 187 -4.74 -2.72 7.19
CA GLY A 187 -5.09 -2.18 5.89
C GLY A 187 -3.88 -2.07 4.96
N CYS A 188 -3.81 -0.96 4.23
CA CYS A 188 -2.67 -0.65 3.40
C CYS A 188 -1.45 -0.16 4.19
N GLY A 189 -0.29 -0.66 3.81
CA GLY A 189 0.98 -0.24 4.41
C GLY A 189 2.17 -0.40 3.48
N MET A 190 3.28 0.19 3.88
CA MET A 190 4.57 -0.10 3.27
C MET A 190 5.16 -1.33 3.95
N VAL A 191 5.48 -2.37 3.17
CA VAL A 191 6.01 -3.64 3.68
C VAL A 191 7.52 -3.68 3.44
N PRO A 192 8.35 -3.45 4.47
CA PRO A 192 9.80 -3.43 4.33
C PRO A 192 10.31 -4.75 3.78
N LEU A 193 11.37 -4.68 2.96
CA LEU A 193 11.93 -5.79 2.17
C LEU A 193 11.06 -6.22 0.98
N ALA A 194 9.75 -6.48 1.16
CA ALA A 194 8.87 -6.88 0.06
C ALA A 194 8.79 -5.81 -1.04
N ASP A 195 8.71 -4.55 -0.64
CA ASP A 195 8.63 -3.41 -1.56
C ASP A 195 9.95 -3.10 -2.33
N LEU A 196 11.04 -3.81 -2.03
CA LEU A 196 12.33 -3.67 -2.72
C LEU A 196 12.43 -4.59 -3.95
N PHE A 197 11.55 -5.57 -4.08
CA PHE A 197 11.48 -6.42 -5.26
C PHE A 197 10.84 -5.61 -6.39
N ASN A 198 11.49 -5.61 -7.55
CA ASN A 198 10.94 -4.94 -8.71
C ASN A 198 9.75 -5.72 -9.26
N HIS A 199 8.77 -5.00 -9.78
CA HIS A 199 7.56 -5.55 -10.36
C HIS A 199 7.82 -6.17 -11.75
N LYS A 200 7.11 -7.26 -12.08
CA LYS A 200 7.06 -7.85 -13.42
C LYS A 200 5.67 -8.41 -13.74
N THR A 201 4.96 -7.72 -14.62
CA THR A 201 3.60 -8.11 -15.06
C THR A 201 3.56 -9.53 -15.62
N GLY A 202 2.67 -10.35 -15.05
CA GLY A 202 2.31 -11.68 -15.58
C GLY A 202 3.41 -12.74 -15.51
N ALA A 203 4.50 -12.49 -14.79
CA ALA A 203 5.60 -13.44 -14.67
C ALA A 203 6.45 -13.17 -13.42
N GLU A 204 5.76 -13.08 -12.28
CA GLU A 204 6.38 -12.97 -10.96
C GLU A 204 7.22 -14.21 -10.62
N ASP A 205 8.24 -13.98 -9.81
CA ASP A 205 9.13 -15.02 -9.32
C ASP A 205 8.83 -15.34 -7.84
N VAL A 206 8.37 -14.35 -7.07
CA VAL A 206 8.03 -14.45 -5.64
C VAL A 206 6.62 -13.93 -5.38
N HIS A 207 5.85 -14.64 -4.57
CA HIS A 207 4.50 -14.29 -4.13
C HIS A 207 4.51 -13.80 -2.69
N PHE A 208 3.66 -12.82 -2.41
CA PHE A 208 3.49 -12.21 -1.11
C PHE A 208 2.17 -12.70 -0.51
N THR A 209 2.24 -13.45 0.60
CA THR A 209 1.08 -14.04 1.25
C THR A 209 1.01 -13.66 2.73
N SER A 210 -0.21 -13.45 3.20
CA SER A 210 -0.53 -13.45 4.62
C SER A 210 -0.93 -14.87 4.96
N SER A 211 -0.33 -15.47 5.99
CA SER A 211 -0.57 -16.85 6.42
C SER A 211 -2.05 -17.18 6.67
N TYR A 212 -2.88 -16.14 6.86
CA TYR A 212 -4.34 -16.25 6.98
C TYR A 212 -5.05 -16.62 5.67
N ALA A 213 -4.51 -16.24 4.50
CA ALA A 213 -5.14 -16.47 3.21
C ALA A 213 -5.12 -17.95 2.77
N GLU A 214 -4.13 -18.72 3.24
CA GLU A 214 -3.98 -20.13 2.84
C GLU A 214 -4.97 -21.06 3.55
N LEU A 215 -5.41 -20.72 4.76
CA LEU A 215 -6.35 -21.55 5.55
C LEU A 215 -7.78 -21.56 5.00
N ASN A 216 -8.14 -20.59 4.17
CA ASN A 216 -9.48 -20.50 3.58
C ASN A 216 -9.59 -21.17 2.19
N ASN A 217 -8.47 -21.61 1.60
CA ASN A 217 -8.48 -22.24 0.27
C ASN A 217 -8.68 -23.77 0.31
N ASP A 218 -8.59 -24.40 1.48
CA ASP A 218 -8.76 -25.85 1.63
C ASP A 218 -10.22 -26.29 1.92
N ALA A 219 -11.15 -25.34 1.99
CA ALA A 219 -12.57 -25.60 2.21
C ALA A 219 -13.42 -24.90 1.14
N ASP A 220 -13.31 -25.31 -0.12
CA ASP A 220 -14.42 -25.38 -1.10
C ASP A 220 -13.90 -25.68 -2.51
N ASN A 221 -13.57 -26.95 -2.77
CA ASN A 221 -13.39 -27.43 -4.14
C ASN A 221 -14.74 -27.87 -4.73
N GLU A 222 -15.60 -26.91 -5.09
CA GLU A 222 -16.61 -27.09 -6.14
C GLU A 222 -16.78 -25.80 -6.97
N ASN A 223 -15.93 -25.70 -8.00
CA ASN A 223 -16.25 -25.20 -9.33
C ASN A 223 -17.33 -24.10 -9.46
N TYR A 224 -16.95 -22.85 -9.21
CA TYR A 224 -17.44 -21.70 -9.98
C TYR A 224 -16.28 -20.75 -10.26
N GLY A 225 -15.89 -20.66 -11.52
CA GLY A 225 -14.85 -19.75 -11.99
C GLY A 225 -15.28 -18.30 -11.82
N ASN A 226 -14.71 -17.64 -10.80
CA ASN A 226 -14.24 -16.26 -10.86
C ASN A 226 -13.33 -16.04 -9.64
N ASP A 227 -12.11 -16.57 -9.72
CA ASP A 227 -11.17 -16.61 -8.61
C ASP A 227 -10.57 -15.20 -8.39
N LYS A 228 -11.14 -14.46 -7.44
CA LYS A 228 -10.45 -13.36 -6.77
C LYS A 228 -9.63 -13.98 -5.64
N THR A 229 -8.48 -14.52 -6.00
CA THR A 229 -7.42 -14.72 -5.02
C THR A 229 -7.18 -13.39 -4.32
N HIS A 230 -7.25 -13.36 -2.98
CA HIS A 230 -6.70 -12.27 -2.17
C HIS A 230 -5.17 -12.33 -2.25
N SER A 231 -4.65 -12.18 -3.47
CA SER A 231 -3.27 -11.78 -3.71
C SER A 231 -3.09 -10.44 -3.00
N GLY A 232 -1.96 -10.23 -2.32
CA GLY A 232 -1.59 -8.93 -1.78
C GLY A 232 -1.38 -7.94 -2.93
N GLY A 233 -2.50 -7.45 -3.45
CA GLY A 233 -2.58 -6.57 -4.59
C GLY A 233 -2.01 -5.21 -4.26
N GLU A 234 -1.71 -4.46 -5.32
CA GLU A 234 -1.44 -3.04 -5.19
C GLU A 234 -2.63 -2.39 -4.47
N CYS A 235 -2.37 -1.74 -3.34
CA CYS A 235 -3.42 -1.06 -2.59
C CYS A 235 -4.10 0.06 -3.41
N LEU A 236 -3.40 0.59 -4.42
CA LEU A 236 -4.01 1.52 -5.37
C LEU A 236 -4.70 0.76 -6.50
N GLN A 237 -6.03 0.81 -6.53
CA GLN A 237 -6.75 0.60 -7.77
C GLN A 237 -6.67 1.88 -8.61
N ARG A 238 -6.82 1.74 -9.94
CA ARG A 238 -6.87 2.89 -10.87
C ARG A 238 -7.89 3.96 -10.42
N SER A 239 -8.92 3.54 -9.67
CA SER A 239 -9.95 4.38 -9.08
C SER A 239 -9.51 5.25 -7.88
N ASP A 240 -8.43 4.91 -7.17
CA ASP A 240 -7.98 5.68 -5.99
C ASP A 240 -7.15 6.91 -6.38
N LEU A 241 -6.71 6.97 -7.64
CA LEU A 241 -6.28 8.19 -8.31
C LEU A 241 -7.48 8.94 -8.90
N GLU A 242 -8.54 8.23 -9.29
CA GLU A 242 -9.84 8.79 -9.71
C GLU A 242 -10.79 9.02 -8.52
N SER A 243 -10.33 9.64 -7.43
CA SER A 243 -11.20 9.86 -6.27
C SER A 243 -12.35 10.82 -6.63
N SER A 244 -13.57 10.27 -6.59
CA SER A 244 -14.88 10.93 -6.53
C SER A 244 -15.31 11.76 -7.75
N HIS A 245 -15.52 11.10 -8.89
CA HIS A 245 -16.63 11.51 -9.76
C HIS A 245 -17.95 11.12 -9.08
N SER A 246 -18.55 12.05 -8.34
CA SER A 246 -20.01 12.06 -8.32
C SER A 246 -20.44 12.31 -9.76
N GLU A 247 -21.11 11.33 -10.38
CA GLU A 247 -21.88 11.58 -11.58
C GLU A 247 -22.96 12.60 -11.19
N LEU A 248 -22.64 13.89 -11.37
CA LEU A 248 -23.65 14.92 -11.43
C LEU A 248 -24.35 14.73 -12.77
N ASP A 249 -25.44 13.96 -12.75
CA ASP A 249 -26.42 13.97 -13.82
C ASP A 249 -26.88 15.42 -14.05
N ASP A 250 -26.46 15.98 -15.18
CA ASP A 250 -26.93 17.24 -15.73
C ASP A 250 -28.40 17.07 -16.17
N ASP A 251 -29.33 17.19 -15.22
CA ASP A 251 -30.76 17.25 -15.52
C ASP A 251 -31.21 18.71 -15.71
N ALA A 252 -31.29 19.14 -16.97
CA ALA A 252 -31.91 20.39 -17.37
C ALA A 252 -32.95 20.21 -18.49
N HIS A 253 -34.22 20.25 -18.06
CA HIS A 253 -35.45 20.68 -18.74
C HIS A 253 -36.27 19.66 -19.57
N SER A 254 -37.48 19.33 -19.06
CA SER A 254 -38.74 19.89 -19.59
C SER A 254 -40.00 19.35 -18.88
N ASP A 255 -40.69 20.24 -18.16
CA ASP A 255 -42.15 20.44 -18.09
C ASP A 255 -43.17 19.27 -18.05
N LYS A 256 -43.95 19.33 -16.95
CA LYS A 256 -45.44 19.32 -16.84
C LYS A 256 -46.21 18.06 -16.41
N HIS A 257 -46.95 18.32 -15.32
CA HIS A 257 -48.30 17.88 -14.95
C HIS A 257 -48.56 16.42 -14.57
N GLY A 258 -49.08 16.22 -13.36
CA GLY A 258 -49.89 15.06 -13.01
C GLY A 258 -50.08 14.92 -11.50
N ASN A 259 -51.32 14.83 -11.06
CA ASN A 259 -51.78 14.94 -9.67
C ASN A 259 -51.80 13.57 -8.93
N ASP A 260 -51.96 13.64 -7.61
CA ASP A 260 -52.61 12.68 -6.68
C ASP A 260 -51.80 11.60 -5.90
N ASN A 261 -51.73 11.85 -4.58
CA ASN A 261 -52.16 11.03 -3.43
C ASN A 261 -51.74 9.54 -3.32
N ASN A 262 -50.96 9.18 -2.29
CA ASN A 262 -51.42 8.55 -1.03
C ASN A 262 -50.30 7.83 -0.24
N GLU A 263 -50.56 7.78 1.07
CA GLU A 263 -49.87 7.25 2.25
C GLU A 263 -49.20 5.84 2.22
N PRO A 264 -48.41 5.50 3.28
CA PRO A 264 -47.41 4.43 3.29
C PRO A 264 -47.94 3.10 3.83
N THR A 265 -47.26 2.00 3.51
CA THR A 265 -47.41 0.73 4.22
C THR A 265 -46.07 0.11 4.59
N ASN A 266 -45.95 -0.05 5.90
CA ASN A 266 -45.03 -0.80 6.73
C ASN A 266 -45.05 -2.31 6.40
N VAL A 267 -44.08 -3.08 6.95
CA VAL A 267 -44.20 -4.45 7.55
C VAL A 267 -42.94 -5.31 7.35
N ASN A 268 -42.15 -5.39 8.43
CA ASN A 268 -41.61 -6.57 9.15
C ASN A 268 -40.70 -7.64 8.49
N SER A 269 -39.45 -7.64 8.98
CA SER A 269 -38.73 -8.68 9.76
C SER A 269 -38.76 -10.16 9.32
N ARG A 270 -37.57 -10.77 9.31
CA ARG A 270 -37.34 -12.16 9.77
C ARG A 270 -35.86 -12.45 10.06
N ASP A 271 -35.59 -12.68 11.34
CA ASP A 271 -34.44 -13.42 11.86
C ASP A 271 -34.51 -14.88 11.40
N GLU A 272 -33.38 -15.45 10.96
CA GLU A 272 -33.11 -16.88 11.11
C GLU A 272 -31.64 -17.12 11.49
N SER A 273 -31.47 -17.55 12.73
CA SER A 273 -30.28 -18.17 13.30
C SER A 273 -30.05 -19.56 12.72
N ILE A 274 -28.82 -19.90 12.29
CA ILE A 274 -28.42 -21.30 12.11
C ILE A 274 -27.07 -21.54 12.79
N SER A 275 -27.09 -22.60 13.60
CA SER A 275 -26.03 -23.04 14.49
C SER A 275 -25.13 -24.07 13.81
N GLY A 276 -23.82 -23.93 14.05
CA GLY A 276 -22.92 -25.05 14.35
C GLY A 276 -22.33 -25.85 13.18
N SER A 277 -21.01 -25.76 13.03
CA SER A 277 -20.16 -26.95 12.90
C SER A 277 -18.72 -26.59 13.25
N TYR A 278 -18.24 -27.17 14.35
CA TYR A 278 -16.85 -27.19 14.79
C TYR A 278 -16.13 -28.23 13.93
N SER A 279 -15.29 -27.76 13.00
CA SER A 279 -14.39 -28.60 12.21
C SER A 279 -12.93 -28.26 12.56
N GLU A 280 -12.11 -29.31 12.59
CA GLU A 280 -10.77 -29.39 13.19
C GLU A 280 -9.83 -28.25 12.79
N PHE A 281 -9.43 -27.44 13.77
CA PHE A 281 -8.30 -26.53 13.63
C PHE A 281 -7.00 -27.34 13.64
N SER A 282 -6.31 -27.37 12.48
CA SER A 282 -4.86 -27.53 12.44
C SER A 282 -4.25 -26.50 13.39
N SER A 283 -3.27 -26.90 14.20
CA SER A 283 -2.64 -26.05 15.20
C SER A 283 -1.76 -24.99 14.54
N VAL A 284 -2.40 -23.95 14.01
CA VAL A 284 -1.75 -22.71 13.57
C VAL A 284 -1.25 -22.03 14.83
N SER A 285 0.03 -21.74 14.88
CA SER A 285 0.58 -21.02 16.02
C SER A 285 0.07 -19.57 15.95
N GLU A 286 -0.21 -18.95 17.10
CA GLU A 286 -0.67 -17.56 17.16
C GLU A 286 0.33 -16.61 16.48
N ASP A 287 1.60 -17.03 16.42
CA ASP A 287 2.70 -16.36 15.72
C ASP A 287 2.51 -16.32 14.18
N ASP A 288 1.93 -17.35 13.57
CA ASP A 288 1.75 -17.43 12.10
C ASP A 288 0.81 -16.34 11.59
N LEU A 289 -0.13 -15.85 12.40
CA LEU A 289 -1.05 -14.78 12.01
C LEU A 289 -0.42 -13.38 12.03
N THR A 290 0.76 -13.25 12.64
CA THR A 290 1.42 -11.95 12.88
C THR A 290 2.51 -11.61 11.89
N VAL A 291 2.82 -12.53 10.98
CA VAL A 291 3.89 -12.38 9.97
C VAL A 291 3.32 -12.41 8.56
N LEU A 292 4.12 -11.92 7.63
CA LEU A 292 3.93 -11.99 6.19
C LEU A 292 5.07 -12.83 5.62
N GLU A 293 4.75 -13.67 4.64
CA GLU A 293 5.72 -14.56 4.02
C GLU A 293 5.92 -14.22 2.55
N MET A 294 7.16 -14.35 2.08
CA MET A 294 7.51 -14.26 0.67
C MET A 294 7.99 -15.62 0.20
N ILE A 295 7.22 -16.24 -0.70
CA ILE A 295 7.45 -17.61 -1.18
C ILE A 295 7.69 -17.61 -2.68
N MET A 296 8.69 -18.34 -3.13
CA MET A 296 9.00 -18.47 -4.54
C MET A 296 7.88 -19.22 -5.27
N VAL A 297 7.33 -18.62 -6.33
CA VAL A 297 6.33 -19.26 -7.21
C VAL A 297 6.93 -19.69 -8.55
N LYS A 298 8.20 -19.36 -8.77
CA LYS A 298 8.95 -19.77 -9.95
C LYS A 298 10.39 -20.08 -9.61
N LYS A 299 10.97 -21.02 -10.37
CA LYS A 299 12.40 -21.29 -10.32
C LYS A 299 13.20 -20.07 -10.82
N VAL A 300 14.20 -19.66 -10.05
CA VAL A 300 15.16 -18.58 -10.41
C VAL A 300 16.59 -19.12 -10.28
N GLU A 301 17.41 -18.88 -11.30
CA GLU A 301 18.82 -19.31 -11.31
C GLU A 301 19.71 -18.35 -10.51
N ALA A 302 20.80 -18.87 -9.97
CA ALA A 302 21.81 -18.07 -9.28
C ALA A 302 22.28 -16.88 -10.12
N GLY A 303 22.32 -15.69 -9.50
CA GLY A 303 22.72 -14.42 -10.11
C GLY A 303 21.59 -13.65 -10.80
N ALA A 304 20.42 -14.25 -11.02
CA ALA A 304 19.26 -13.57 -11.58
C ALA A 304 18.60 -12.63 -10.55
N GLU A 305 17.90 -11.62 -11.06
CA GLU A 305 17.07 -10.73 -10.25
C GLU A 305 15.72 -11.39 -9.97
N VAL A 306 15.31 -11.37 -8.71
CA VAL A 306 14.01 -11.89 -8.25
C VAL A 306 13.00 -10.75 -8.30
N ARG A 307 11.84 -10.99 -8.90
CA ARG A 307 10.78 -9.98 -9.10
C ARG A 307 9.44 -10.44 -8.54
N ARG A 308 8.65 -9.49 -8.08
CA ARG A 308 7.27 -9.69 -7.61
C ARG A 308 6.26 -9.33 -8.70
N SER A 309 4.99 -9.69 -8.54
CA SER A 309 3.90 -9.07 -9.31
C SER A 309 3.52 -7.70 -8.79
#